data_AF-A0A4Q0ME52-F1
#
_entry.id   AF-A0A4Q0ME52-F1
#
_cell.length_a   1.000
_cell.length_b   1.000
_cell.length_c   1.000
_cell.angle_alpha   90.00
_cell.angle_beta   90.00
_cell.angle_gamma   90.00
#
_symmetry.space_group_name_H-M   'P 1'
#
loop_
_entity.id
_entity.type
_entity.pdbx_description
1 polymer ?
#
loop_
_entity_poly.entity_id
_entity_poly.type
_entity_poly.pdbx_seq_one_letter_code
_entity_poly.pdbx_strand_id
1 'polypeptide(L)'
;MNRSPRELYVSALDVLLRGETARIAHSRDWELLREISRLAASDAPIELAATDPALFQSWRAAVTRFHVAGWSAMTPERIDQIVRRLSEQHATTL
;
A
#
# COMPACT_ATOMS: atom_id res chain seq x y z
N MET A 1 -0.95 -3.09 17.67
CA MET A 1 -2.36 -2.64 17.67
C MET A 1 -2.87 -2.86 16.26
N ASN A 2 -3.89 -3.69 16.05
CA ASN A 2 -4.51 -3.83 14.73
C ASN A 2 -5.31 -2.56 14.46
N ARG A 3 -5.03 -1.90 13.33
CA ARG A 3 -5.84 -0.77 12.86
C ARG A 3 -7.22 -1.29 12.47
N SER A 4 -8.25 -0.48 12.63
CA SER A 4 -9.52 -0.81 11.98
C SER A 4 -9.34 -0.81 10.45
N PRO A 5 -10.16 -1.57 9.69
CA PRO A 5 -10.08 -1.57 8.23
C PRO A 5 -10.19 -0.17 7.61
N ARG A 6 -11.00 0.70 8.21
CA ARG A 6 -11.16 2.09 7.77
C ARG A 6 -9.89 2.91 8.00
N GLU A 7 -9.29 2.82 9.18
CA GLU A 7 -8.04 3.54 9.48
C GLU A 7 -6.90 3.07 8.59
N LEU A 8 -6.82 1.77 8.33
CA LEU A 8 -5.81 1.19 7.43
C LEU A 8 -5.99 1.72 6.00
N TYR A 9 -7.22 1.71 5.48
CA TYR A 9 -7.55 2.25 4.16
C TYR A 9 -7.17 3.73 4.03
N VAL A 10 -7.60 4.56 4.98
CA VAL A 10 -7.33 6.01 4.96
C VAL A 10 -5.83 6.28 5.04
N SER A 11 -5.12 5.57 5.93
CA SER A 11 -3.67 5.72 6.07
C SER A 11 -2.92 5.29 4.81
N ALA A 12 -3.34 4.19 4.18
CA ALA A 12 -2.73 3.69 2.96
C ALA A 12 -2.95 4.65 1.79
N LEU A 13 -4.16 5.21 1.67
CA LEU A 13 -4.46 6.19 0.64
C LEU A 13 -3.66 7.48 0.84
N ASP A 14 -3.59 8.02 2.06
CA ASP A 14 -2.78 9.21 2.36
C ASP A 14 -1.30 8.99 2.03
N VAL A 15 -0.73 7.85 2.44
CA VAL A 15 0.66 7.49 2.11
C VAL A 15 0.88 7.38 0.61
N LEU A 16 -0.03 6.71 -0.11
CA LEU A 16 0.07 6.55 -1.57
C LEU A 16 0.05 7.92 -2.25
N LEU A 17 -0.90 8.78 -1.88
CA LEU A 17 -1.04 10.13 -2.45
C LEU A 17 0.22 10.97 -2.22
N ARG A 18 0.82 10.90 -1.03
CA ARG A 18 2.07 11.59 -0.67
C ARG A 18 3.33 10.98 -1.29
N GLY A 19 3.25 9.76 -1.83
CA GLY A 19 4.41 9.07 -2.39
C GLY A 19 5.39 8.55 -1.31
N GLU A 20 4.89 8.28 -0.11
CA GLU A 20 5.72 7.88 1.05
C GLU A 20 5.90 6.36 1.21
N THR A 21 5.60 5.56 0.18
CA THR A 21 5.69 4.09 0.22
C THR A 21 7.05 3.59 0.71
N ALA A 22 8.14 4.23 0.28
CA ALA A 22 9.50 3.87 0.68
C ALA A 22 9.70 3.96 2.21
N ARG A 23 9.12 4.99 2.84
CA ARG A 23 9.19 5.19 4.30
C ARG A 23 8.51 4.06 5.05
N ILE A 24 7.33 3.62 4.56
CA ILE A 24 6.56 2.52 5.16
C ILE A 24 7.28 1.18 5.00
N ALA A 25 7.87 0.94 3.82
CA ALA A 25 8.69 -0.25 3.59
C ALA A 25 9.91 -0.28 4.52
N HIS A 26 10.59 0.85 4.71
CA HIS A 26 11.72 0.98 5.63
C HIS A 26 11.32 0.74 7.10
N SER A 27 10.16 1.24 7.54
CA SER A 27 9.65 0.98 8.89
C SER A 27 9.09 -0.43 9.09
N ARG A 28 9.11 -1.28 8.05
CA ARG A 28 8.62 -2.67 8.08
C ARG A 28 7.16 -2.78 8.54
N ASP A 29 6.35 -1.78 8.21
CA ASP A 29 4.92 -1.79 8.50
C ASP A 29 4.21 -2.57 7.40
N TRP A 30 4.27 -3.90 7.52
CA TRP A 30 3.82 -4.82 6.48
C TRP A 30 2.32 -4.74 6.23
N GLU A 31 1.52 -4.48 7.27
CA GLU A 31 0.07 -4.31 7.16
C GLU A 31 -0.27 -3.10 6.28
N LEU A 32 0.38 -1.95 6.54
CA LEU A 32 0.17 -0.74 5.75
C LEU A 32 0.73 -0.87 4.34
N LEU A 33 1.91 -1.46 4.19
CA LEU A 33 2.53 -1.69 2.87
C LEU A 33 1.65 -2.58 1.99
N ARG A 34 1.01 -3.60 2.58
CA ARG A 34 0.07 -4.49 1.90
C ARG A 34 -1.14 -3.74 1.39
N GLU A 35 -1.72 -2.88 2.22
CA GLU A 35 -2.88 -2.09 1.83
C GLU A 35 -2.54 -1.05 0.75
N ILE A 36 -1.40 -0.37 0.84
CA ILE A 36 -0.92 0.54 -0.21
C ILE A 36 -0.82 -0.19 -1.56
N SER A 37 -0.25 -1.40 -1.54
CA SER A 37 -0.09 -2.22 -2.74
C SER A 37 -1.43 -2.65 -3.32
N ARG A 38 -2.41 -2.98 -2.47
CA ARG A 38 -3.78 -3.29 -2.87
C ARG A 38 -4.46 -2.10 -3.55
N LEU A 39 -4.33 -0.90 -2.97
CA LEU A 39 -4.89 0.33 -3.53
C LEU A 39 -4.22 0.70 -4.85
N ALA A 40 -2.90 0.55 -4.95
CA ALA A 40 -2.17 0.80 -6.19
C ALA A 40 -2.60 -0.14 -7.32
N ALA A 41 -2.81 -1.43 -7.01
CA ALA A 41 -3.25 -2.43 -7.99
C ALA A 41 -4.71 -2.24 -8.44
N SER A 42 -5.57 -1.75 -7.54
CA SER A 42 -7.01 -1.53 -7.83
C SER A 42 -7.28 -0.20 -8.55
N ASP A 43 -6.31 0.72 -8.51
CA ASP A 43 -6.41 2.08 -9.04
C ASP A 43 -7.53 2.93 -8.39
N ALA A 44 -7.65 4.19 -8.82
CA ALA A 44 -8.67 5.11 -8.36
C ALA A 44 -10.08 4.66 -8.80
N PRO A 45 -11.07 4.59 -7.90
CA PRO A 45 -12.45 4.28 -8.25
C PRO A 45 -13.01 5.23 -9.32
N ILE A 46 -13.67 4.68 -10.34
CA ILE A 46 -14.14 5.46 -11.49
C ILE A 46 -15.23 6.46 -11.11
N GLU A 47 -16.01 6.16 -10.06
CA GLU A 47 -17.07 7.02 -9.54
C GLU A 47 -16.52 8.37 -9.02
N LEU A 48 -15.24 8.40 -8.62
CA LEU A 48 -14.57 9.64 -8.22
C LEU A 48 -14.40 10.58 -9.41
N ALA A 49 -14.30 10.09 -10.65
CA ALA A 49 -14.19 10.96 -11.81
C ALA A 49 -15.39 11.92 -11.96
N ALA A 50 -16.57 11.52 -11.46
CA ALA A 50 -17.77 12.36 -11.46
C ALA A 50 -18.00 13.09 -10.13
N THR A 51 -17.69 12.46 -8.99
CA THR A 51 -18.03 12.97 -7.64
C THR A 51 -16.92 13.81 -7.01
N ASP A 52 -15.65 13.49 -7.28
CA ASP A 52 -14.48 14.24 -6.84
C ASP A 52 -13.33 14.08 -7.88
N PRO A 53 -13.39 14.84 -8.99
CA PRO A 53 -12.42 14.72 -10.07
C PRO A 53 -10.98 15.03 -9.63
N ALA A 54 -10.81 15.88 -8.61
CA ALA A 54 -9.50 16.27 -8.11
C ALA A 54 -8.84 15.11 -7.36
N LEU A 55 -9.59 14.40 -6.51
CA LEU A 55 -9.11 13.20 -5.85
C LEU A 55 -8.82 12.09 -6.86
N PHE A 56 -9.70 11.88 -7.84
CA PHE A 56 -9.50 10.89 -8.90
C PHE A 56 -8.16 11.10 -9.64
N GLN A 57 -7.91 12.33 -10.11
CA GLN A 57 -6.66 12.68 -10.80
C GLN A 57 -5.43 12.51 -9.91
N SER A 58 -5.52 12.96 -8.66
CA SER A 58 -4.41 12.87 -7.69
C SER A 58 -4.05 11.42 -7.38
N TRP A 59 -5.06 10.56 -7.22
CA TRP A 59 -4.86 9.13 -6.98
C TRP A 59 -4.27 8.45 -8.22
N ARG A 60 -4.83 8.65 -9.41
CA ARG A 60 -4.25 8.15 -10.68
C ARG A 60 -2.78 8.54 -10.86
N ALA A 61 -2.45 9.80 -10.55
CA ALA A 61 -1.07 10.28 -10.60
C ALA A 61 -0.18 9.58 -9.55
N ALA A 62 -0.70 9.34 -8.34
CA ALA A 62 0.01 8.62 -7.29
C ALA A 62 0.28 7.15 -7.66
N VAL A 63 -0.70 6.44 -8.23
CA VAL A 63 -0.55 5.08 -8.77
C VAL A 63 0.51 5.03 -9.85
N THR A 64 0.48 6.01 -10.76
CA THR A 64 1.52 6.14 -11.81
C THR A 64 2.91 6.30 -11.20
N ARG A 65 3.08 7.21 -10.22
CA ARG A 65 4.35 7.39 -9.51
C ARG A 65 4.81 6.12 -8.80
N PHE A 66 3.89 5.41 -8.15
CA PHE A 66 4.15 4.14 -7.47
C PHE A 66 4.74 3.11 -8.45
N HIS A 67 4.13 2.94 -9.62
CA HIS A 67 4.62 2.01 -10.64
C HIS A 67 5.95 2.44 -11.26
N VAL A 68 6.10 3.73 -11.58
CA VAL A 68 7.35 4.28 -12.14
C VAL A 68 8.52 4.13 -11.16
N ALA A 69 8.26 4.24 -9.86
CA ALA A 69 9.26 4.03 -8.82
C ALA A 69 9.62 2.53 -8.59
N GLY A 70 9.06 1.60 -9.38
CA GLY A 70 9.40 0.18 -9.34
C GLY A 70 8.62 -0.63 -8.29
N TRP A 71 7.64 -0.03 -7.62
CA TRP A 71 6.85 -0.72 -6.59
C TRP A 71 5.87 -1.75 -7.15
N SER A 72 5.71 -1.85 -8.47
CA SER A 72 4.86 -2.86 -9.12
C SER A 72 5.20 -4.31 -8.74
N ALA A 73 6.45 -4.58 -8.38
CA ALA A 73 6.86 -5.91 -7.92
C ALA A 73 6.37 -6.23 -6.48
N MET A 74 5.96 -5.21 -5.73
CA MET A 74 5.49 -5.31 -4.36
C MET A 74 3.98 -5.53 -4.35
N THR A 75 3.54 -6.76 -4.61
CA THR A 75 2.12 -7.12 -4.54
C THR A 75 1.72 -7.51 -3.12
N PRO A 76 0.42 -7.46 -2.76
CA PRO A 76 -0.06 -7.95 -1.46
C PRO A 76 0.41 -9.38 -1.16
N GLU A 77 0.35 -10.28 -2.13
CA GLU A 77 0.76 -11.68 -1.99
C GLU A 77 2.26 -11.80 -1.72
N ARG A 78 3.08 -10.97 -2.36
CA ARG A 78 4.52 -10.96 -2.12
C ARG A 78 4.85 -10.47 -0.71
N ILE A 79 4.12 -9.47 -0.21
CA ILE A 79 4.25 -8.99 1.17
C ILE A 79 3.84 -10.10 2.14
N ASP A 80 2.72 -10.78 1.90
CA ASP A 80 2.25 -11.90 2.73
C ASP A 80 3.32 -13.02 2.79
N GLN A 81 3.98 -13.32 1.66
CA GLN A 81 5.09 -14.28 1.62
C GLN A 81 6.32 -13.82 2.43
N ILE A 82 6.68 -12.53 2.37
CA ILE A 82 7.79 -11.97 3.15
C ILE A 82 7.49 -12.07 4.64
N VAL A 83 6.28 -11.67 5.07
CA VAL A 83 5.84 -11.75 6.46
C VAL A 83 5.91 -13.20 6.96
N ARG A 84 5.37 -14.16 6.18
CA ARG A 84 5.40 -15.58 6.54
C ARG A 84 6.84 -16.08 6.76
N ARG A 85 7.75 -15.80 5.81
CA ARG A 85 9.17 -16.20 5.92
C ARG A 85 9.84 -15.60 7.14
N LEU A 86 9.56 -14.33 7.44
CA LEU A 86 10.10 -13.67 8.63
C LEU A 86 9.59 -14.32 9.92
N SER A 87 8.30 -14.68 9.99
CA SER A 87 7.74 -15.38 11.17
C SER A 87 8.38 -16.76 11.37
N GLU A 88 8.60 -17.52 10.30
CA GLU A 88 9.25 -18.84 10.34
C GLU A 88 10.71 -18.75 10.83
N GLN A 89 11.46 -17.73 10.38
CA GLN A 89 12.84 -17.49 10.82
C GLN A 89 12.95 -17.16 12.31
N HIS A 90 12.06 -16.32 12.84
CA HIS A 90 12.05 -16.01 14.27
C HIS A 90 11.68 -17.23 15.12
N ALA A 91 10.81 -18.13 14.63
CA ALA A 91 10.43 -19.35 15.33
C ALA A 91 11.57 -20.39 15.41
N THR A 92 12.52 -20.37 14.48
CA THR A 92 13.66 -21.31 14.44
C THR A 92 14.83 -20.86 15.34
N THR A 93 14.80 -19.61 15.83
CA THR A 93 15.89 -19.01 16.64
C THR A 93 15.59 -19.05 18.14
N LEU A 94 14.45 -19.65 18.55
CA LEU A 94 14.03 -19.90 19.93
C LEU A 94 14.11 -21.40 20.25
#